data_AF-F6I744-F1
#
_entry.id   AF-F6I744-F1
#
_cell.length_a   1.000
_cell.length_b   1.000
_cell.length_c   1.000
_cell.angle_alpha   90.00
_cell.angle_beta   90.00
_cell.angle_gamma   90.00
#
_symmetry.space_group_name_H-M   'P 1'
#
loop_
_entity.id
_entity.type
_entity.pdbx_description
1 polymer ?
#
loop_
_entity_poly.entity_id
_entity_poly.type
_entity_poly.pdbx_seq_one_letter_code
_entity_poly.pdbx_strand_id
1 'polypeptide(L)'
;MGTAKALFDSESDHMVSQIFLRRFHAEPLRREAIALILQAQYSCNLDNFISYLAVNYVDRFISKKEVPEEKPWILRLLVISCLSLAAKMKKIDFSYSDFQKDEGFIFDAQRIHRMELLILSTLNWRMRSITPFSFVYFFISLFELKDPALTKALKDRATELIFKARDEIKLLEYKPSIIAASALLCASYELFPLQFSSFKAAISSCEYINQESLNNCYHVMEEMVTNEWDESIFDAAVSSTKTPICVLDRHYKNSVSEKSNTANTLEAAIKQPRGHENKAQRSQIQHLASHSQSLGKGRRTKYDLSAAPKRITRNE
;
A
#
# COMPACT_ATOMS: atom_id res chain seq x y z
N MET A 1 23.59 -7.28 -18.96
CA MET A 1 22.56 -8.25 -19.43
C MET A 1 22.50 -9.55 -18.62
N GLY A 2 23.63 -10.18 -18.25
CA GLY A 2 23.60 -11.46 -17.50
C GLY A 2 22.99 -11.44 -16.08
N THR A 3 23.04 -10.31 -15.37
CA THR A 3 22.50 -10.20 -14.00
C THR A 3 20.99 -10.05 -13.95
N ALA A 4 20.39 -9.32 -14.89
CA ALA A 4 18.93 -9.12 -14.96
C ALA A 4 18.23 -10.44 -15.32
N LYS A 5 18.69 -11.12 -16.37
CA LYS A 5 18.12 -12.41 -16.79
C LYS A 5 18.12 -13.44 -15.67
N ALA A 6 19.22 -13.56 -14.91
CA ALA A 6 19.29 -14.47 -13.77
C ALA A 6 18.25 -14.15 -12.68
N LEU A 7 17.94 -12.87 -12.43
CA LEU A 7 16.89 -12.47 -11.49
C LEU A 7 15.49 -12.90 -11.97
N PHE A 8 15.16 -12.65 -13.25
CA PHE A 8 13.87 -13.06 -13.83
C PHE A 8 13.71 -14.59 -13.89
N ASP A 9 14.79 -15.32 -14.20
CA ASP A 9 14.76 -16.78 -14.29
C ASP A 9 14.53 -17.45 -12.92
N SER A 10 14.94 -16.79 -11.83
CA SER A 10 14.89 -17.36 -10.47
C SER A 10 13.79 -16.81 -9.57
N GLU A 11 13.05 -15.77 -9.98
CA GLU A 11 12.05 -15.14 -9.11
C GLU A 11 10.89 -16.09 -8.73
N SER A 12 10.57 -17.06 -9.59
CA SER A 12 9.51 -18.05 -9.34
C SER A 12 9.83 -19.03 -8.21
N ASP A 13 11.12 -19.24 -7.88
CA ASP A 13 11.53 -20.10 -6.75
C ASP A 13 11.17 -19.51 -5.37
N HIS A 14 10.81 -18.23 -5.36
CA HIS A 14 10.48 -17.45 -4.17
C HIS A 14 8.99 -17.07 -4.10
N MET A 15 8.18 -17.56 -5.03
CA MET A 15 6.74 -17.37 -5.02
C MET A 15 6.02 -18.34 -4.09
N VAL A 16 4.82 -17.94 -3.70
CA VAL A 16 3.88 -18.74 -2.93
C VAL A 16 3.25 -19.80 -3.85
N SER A 17 2.91 -20.97 -3.32
CA SER A 17 2.26 -22.03 -4.12
C SER A 17 0.88 -21.59 -4.62
N GLN A 18 0.57 -21.81 -5.90
CA GLN A 18 -0.77 -21.49 -6.46
C GLN A 18 -1.91 -22.24 -5.76
N ILE A 19 -1.63 -23.41 -5.19
CA ILE A 19 -2.61 -24.20 -4.43
C ILE A 19 -3.02 -23.46 -3.14
N PHE A 20 -2.10 -22.71 -2.54
CA PHE A 20 -2.35 -21.94 -1.34
C PHE A 20 -3.28 -20.75 -1.60
N LEU A 21 -3.13 -20.07 -2.72
CA LEU A 21 -4.00 -18.94 -3.10
C LEU A 21 -5.46 -19.36 -3.29
N ARG A 22 -5.72 -20.65 -3.54
CA ARG A 22 -7.07 -21.21 -3.65
C ARG A 22 -7.68 -21.65 -2.32
N ARG A 23 -6.92 -21.61 -1.21
CA ARG A 23 -7.41 -22.02 0.11
C ARG A 23 -8.00 -20.81 0.84
N PHE A 24 -9.33 -20.80 0.99
CA PHE A 24 -10.06 -19.75 1.70
C PHE A 24 -9.62 -19.55 3.17
N HIS A 25 -9.05 -20.56 3.82
CA HIS A 25 -8.58 -20.49 5.22
C HIS A 25 -7.21 -19.78 5.40
N ALA A 26 -6.51 -19.46 4.32
CA ALA A 26 -5.20 -18.84 4.41
C ALA A 26 -5.23 -17.35 4.81
N GLU A 27 -6.30 -16.64 4.45
CA GLU A 27 -6.38 -15.19 4.61
C GLU A 27 -6.43 -14.73 6.08
N PRO A 28 -7.24 -15.33 6.98
CA PRO A 28 -7.27 -14.91 8.38
C PRO A 28 -5.93 -15.15 9.08
N LEU A 29 -5.34 -16.32 8.88
CA LEU A 29 -4.03 -16.69 9.44
C LEU A 29 -2.93 -15.73 8.96
N ARG A 30 -2.93 -15.40 7.66
CA ARG A 30 -1.98 -14.47 7.07
C ARG A 30 -2.14 -13.07 7.66
N ARG A 31 -3.39 -12.58 7.77
CA ARG A 31 -3.68 -11.26 8.34
C ARG A 31 -3.19 -11.14 9.78
N GLU A 32 -3.44 -12.17 10.60
CA GLU A 32 -2.93 -12.23 11.97
C GLU A 32 -1.40 -12.25 12.02
N ALA A 33 -0.75 -13.03 11.14
CA ALA A 33 0.71 -13.04 11.07
C ALA A 33 1.32 -11.68 10.70
N ILE A 34 0.72 -10.97 9.73
CA ILE A 34 1.16 -9.64 9.32
C ILE A 34 0.98 -8.65 10.47
N ALA A 35 -0.16 -8.69 11.18
CA ALA A 35 -0.39 -7.84 12.34
C ALA A 35 0.68 -8.05 13.44
N LEU A 36 1.00 -9.31 13.75
CA LEU A 36 2.08 -9.65 14.69
C LEU A 36 3.46 -9.17 14.21
N ILE A 37 3.74 -9.25 12.91
CA ILE A 37 4.99 -8.76 12.33
C ILE A 37 5.09 -7.22 12.42
N LEU A 38 3.99 -6.51 12.15
CA LEU A 38 3.94 -5.05 12.24
C LEU A 38 4.09 -4.57 13.69
N GLN A 39 3.46 -5.27 14.64
CA GLN A 39 3.65 -5.04 16.06
C GLN A 39 5.12 -5.24 16.46
N ALA A 40 5.74 -6.35 16.04
CA ALA A 40 7.16 -6.60 16.29
C ALA A 40 8.05 -5.52 15.68
N GLN A 41 7.70 -5.06 14.48
CA GLN A 41 8.42 -4.02 13.79
C GLN A 41 8.42 -2.71 14.59
N TYR A 42 7.27 -2.31 15.12
CA TYR A 42 7.14 -1.12 15.96
C TYR A 42 7.86 -1.29 17.30
N SER A 43 7.60 -2.38 18.03
CA SER A 43 8.16 -2.59 19.37
C SER A 43 9.69 -2.80 19.38
N CYS A 44 10.24 -3.37 18.31
CA CYS A 44 11.67 -3.69 18.20
C CYS A 44 12.44 -2.74 17.26
N ASN A 45 11.80 -1.68 16.73
CA ASN A 45 12.38 -0.76 15.73
C ASN A 45 13.02 -1.48 14.54
N LEU A 46 12.35 -2.49 13.99
CA LEU A 46 12.91 -3.28 12.89
C LEU A 46 12.83 -2.50 11.57
N ASP A 47 13.83 -2.71 10.73
CA ASP A 47 13.85 -2.19 9.37
C ASP A 47 12.71 -2.79 8.52
N ASN A 48 12.12 -1.98 7.64
CA ASN A 48 11.00 -2.38 6.78
C ASN A 48 11.30 -3.62 5.93
N PHE A 49 12.57 -3.82 5.52
CA PHE A 49 12.94 -5.01 4.75
C PHE A 49 12.92 -6.28 5.62
N ILE A 50 13.18 -6.19 6.93
CA ILE A 50 13.08 -7.35 7.83
C ILE A 50 11.63 -7.80 7.91
N SER A 51 10.70 -6.87 8.13
CA SER A 51 9.27 -7.21 8.20
C SER A 51 8.76 -7.74 6.86
N TYR A 52 9.19 -7.18 5.73
CA TYR A 52 8.81 -7.68 4.41
C TYR A 52 9.31 -9.11 4.17
N LEU A 53 10.57 -9.37 4.51
CA LEU A 53 11.19 -10.68 4.34
C LEU A 53 10.56 -11.73 5.27
N ALA A 54 10.20 -11.34 6.50
CA ALA A 54 9.47 -12.20 7.42
C ALA A 54 8.08 -12.58 6.88
N VAL A 55 7.33 -11.63 6.31
CA VAL A 55 6.02 -11.92 5.68
C VAL A 55 6.22 -12.89 4.51
N ASN A 56 7.23 -12.67 3.66
CA ASN A 56 7.54 -13.61 2.57
C ASN A 56 7.83 -15.03 3.08
N TYR A 57 8.53 -15.17 4.20
CA TYR A 57 8.78 -16.49 4.79
C TYR A 57 7.53 -17.13 5.37
N VAL A 58 6.68 -16.34 6.05
CA VAL A 58 5.38 -16.81 6.54
C VAL A 58 4.54 -17.31 5.38
N ASP A 59 4.27 -16.47 4.37
CA ASP A 59 3.43 -16.80 3.21
C ASP A 59 3.90 -18.10 2.53
N ARG A 60 5.21 -18.22 2.29
CA ARG A 60 5.79 -19.43 1.68
C ARG A 60 5.69 -20.65 2.60
N PHE A 61 5.84 -20.48 3.91
CA PHE A 61 5.72 -21.57 4.87
C PHE A 61 4.28 -22.10 4.95
N ILE A 62 3.31 -21.21 5.16
CA ILE A 62 1.89 -21.57 5.30
C ILE A 62 1.31 -22.11 3.98
N SER A 63 1.95 -21.80 2.84
CA SER A 63 1.62 -22.43 1.55
C SER A 63 2.00 -23.90 1.43
N LYS A 64 2.93 -24.38 2.26
CA LYS A 64 3.46 -25.75 2.23
C LYS A 64 3.11 -26.55 3.48
N LYS A 65 2.82 -25.89 4.59
CA LYS A 65 2.53 -26.49 5.88
C LYS A 65 1.25 -25.91 6.44
N GLU A 66 0.40 -26.79 6.94
CA GLU A 66 -0.79 -26.40 7.67
C GLU A 66 -0.40 -25.89 9.07
N VAL A 67 -0.99 -24.77 9.47
CA VAL A 67 -0.83 -24.20 10.81
C VAL A 67 -2.18 -24.34 11.51
N PRO A 68 -2.27 -25.15 12.58
CA PRO A 68 -3.53 -25.37 13.28
C PRO A 68 -4.07 -24.06 13.89
N GLU A 69 -5.29 -23.67 13.51
CA GLU A 69 -5.97 -22.48 14.05
C GLU A 69 -6.28 -22.63 15.56
N GLU A 70 -6.48 -23.85 16.03
CA GLU A 70 -6.76 -24.19 17.43
C GLU A 70 -5.63 -23.81 18.40
N LYS A 71 -4.43 -23.51 17.88
CA LYS A 71 -3.22 -23.26 18.67
C LYS A 71 -2.54 -21.96 18.21
N PRO A 72 -3.06 -20.78 18.61
CA PRO A 72 -2.55 -19.47 18.20
C PRO A 72 -1.05 -19.26 18.51
N TRP A 73 -0.53 -19.93 19.55
CA TRP A 73 0.89 -19.89 19.89
C TRP A 73 1.80 -20.46 18.79
N ILE A 74 1.31 -21.35 17.91
CA ILE A 74 2.08 -21.89 16.79
C ILE A 74 2.36 -20.79 15.76
N LEU A 75 1.34 -19.98 15.43
CA LEU A 75 1.49 -18.85 14.51
C LEU A 75 2.48 -17.82 15.07
N ARG A 76 2.41 -17.55 16.37
CA ARG A 76 3.34 -16.65 17.06
C ARG A 76 4.78 -17.16 17.00
N LEU A 77 4.97 -18.46 17.28
CA LEU A 77 6.29 -19.09 17.18
C LEU A 77 6.82 -19.04 15.73
N LEU A 78 5.95 -19.25 14.73
CA LEU A 78 6.28 -19.09 13.32
C LEU A 78 6.74 -17.67 13.02
N VAL A 79 5.97 -16.66 13.41
CA VAL A 79 6.27 -15.23 13.18
C VAL A 79 7.62 -14.84 13.80
N ILE A 80 7.85 -15.16 15.07
CA ILE A 80 9.12 -14.86 15.77
C ILE A 80 10.30 -15.50 15.05
N SER A 81 10.14 -16.74 14.60
CA SER A 81 11.20 -17.48 13.91
C SER A 81 11.46 -16.91 12.52
N CYS A 82 10.43 -16.50 11.79
CA CYS A 82 10.56 -15.80 10.51
C CYS A 82 11.28 -14.45 10.66
N LEU A 83 10.94 -13.66 11.68
CA LEU A 83 11.63 -12.40 12.01
C LEU A 83 13.10 -12.64 12.36
N SER A 84 13.39 -13.66 13.18
CA SER A 84 14.77 -14.00 13.54
C SER A 84 15.59 -14.44 12.33
N LEU A 85 15.02 -15.25 11.44
CA LEU A 85 15.67 -15.64 10.19
C LEU A 85 15.89 -14.41 9.29
N ALA A 86 14.92 -13.52 9.15
CA ALA A 86 15.05 -12.31 8.35
C ALA A 86 16.15 -11.38 8.87
N ALA A 87 16.24 -11.21 10.20
CA ALA A 87 17.30 -10.45 10.85
C ALA A 87 18.68 -11.09 10.63
N LYS A 88 18.79 -12.42 10.77
CA LYS A 88 20.01 -13.18 10.44
C LYS A 88 20.45 -13.00 8.98
N MET A 89 19.50 -12.98 8.04
CA MET A 89 19.79 -12.73 6.63
C MET A 89 20.33 -11.32 6.36
N LYS A 90 19.97 -10.35 7.21
CA LYS A 90 20.48 -8.97 7.17
C LYS A 90 21.68 -8.72 8.10
N LYS A 91 22.12 -9.73 8.85
CA LYS A 91 23.17 -9.63 9.89
C LYS A 91 22.84 -8.58 10.95
N ILE A 92 21.57 -8.51 11.34
CA ILE A 92 21.06 -7.63 12.39
C ILE A 92 20.77 -8.50 13.61
N ASP A 93 21.16 -8.03 14.79
CA ASP A 93 20.83 -8.69 16.05
C ASP A 93 19.34 -8.52 16.35
N PHE A 94 18.67 -9.63 16.70
CA PHE A 94 17.24 -9.63 17.01
C PHE A 94 17.02 -10.09 18.44
N SER A 95 16.45 -9.20 19.26
CA SER A 95 16.05 -9.48 20.63
C SER A 95 14.62 -10.01 20.67
N TYR A 96 14.44 -11.27 21.08
CA TYR A 96 13.11 -11.87 21.24
C TYR A 96 12.32 -11.25 22.40
N SER A 97 13.03 -10.70 23.39
CA SER A 97 12.48 -10.25 24.67
C SER A 97 11.51 -9.09 24.52
N ASP A 98 11.69 -8.23 23.51
CA ASP A 98 10.86 -7.04 23.32
C ASP A 98 9.53 -7.37 22.66
N PHE A 99 9.49 -8.44 21.86
CA PHE A 99 8.26 -8.92 21.24
C PHE A 99 7.44 -9.84 22.15
N GLN A 100 8.07 -10.59 23.06
CA GLN A 100 7.37 -11.54 23.93
C GLN A 100 6.69 -10.91 25.15
N LYS A 101 6.93 -9.63 25.44
CA LYS A 101 6.44 -8.93 26.66
C LYS A 101 4.92 -8.74 26.69
N ASP A 102 4.27 -8.59 25.56
CA ASP A 102 2.88 -8.10 25.52
C ASP A 102 1.81 -9.19 25.57
N GLU A 103 2.12 -10.46 25.25
CA GLU A 103 1.06 -11.39 24.79
C GLU A 103 1.10 -12.80 25.40
N GLY A 104 1.74 -12.97 26.57
CA GLY A 104 1.56 -14.15 27.44
C GLY A 104 2.21 -15.46 26.99
N PHE A 105 2.81 -15.52 25.79
CA PHE A 105 3.56 -16.68 25.30
C PHE A 105 5.07 -16.40 25.27
N ILE A 106 5.78 -16.91 26.27
CA ILE A 106 7.24 -16.85 26.33
C ILE A 106 7.82 -18.11 25.69
N PHE A 107 8.62 -17.94 24.64
CA PHE A 107 9.29 -19.03 23.95
C PHE A 107 10.77 -19.02 24.30
N ASP A 108 11.27 -20.15 24.80
CA ASP A 108 12.70 -20.36 24.96
C ASP A 108 13.42 -20.36 23.60
N ALA A 109 14.72 -20.06 23.62
CA ALA A 109 15.55 -20.03 22.42
C ALA A 109 15.58 -21.39 21.68
N GLN A 110 15.40 -22.50 22.41
CA GLN A 110 15.43 -23.83 21.83
C GLN A 110 14.21 -24.10 20.93
N ARG A 111 13.02 -23.66 21.35
CA ARG A 111 11.76 -23.75 20.59
C ARG A 111 11.84 -22.90 19.33
N ILE A 112 12.34 -21.67 19.46
CA ILE A 112 12.56 -20.78 18.32
C ILE A 112 13.52 -21.43 17.34
N HIS A 113 14.67 -21.93 17.81
CA HIS A 113 15.64 -22.59 16.94
C HIS A 113 15.09 -23.82 16.20
N ARG A 114 14.29 -24.66 16.88
CA ARG A 114 13.61 -25.80 16.23
C ARG A 114 12.66 -25.34 15.13
N MET A 115 11.90 -24.27 15.38
CA MET A 115 11.00 -23.71 14.38
C MET A 115 11.76 -23.08 13.21
N GLU A 116 12.88 -22.39 13.47
CA GLU A 116 13.76 -21.87 12.41
C GLU A 116 14.25 -22.99 11.48
N LEU A 117 14.72 -24.11 12.04
CA LEU A 117 15.15 -25.28 11.25
C LEU A 117 13.99 -25.88 10.44
N LEU A 118 12.78 -25.91 11.00
CA LEU A 118 11.59 -26.34 10.27
C LEU A 118 11.25 -25.40 9.11
N ILE A 119 11.36 -24.08 9.30
CA ILE A 119 11.16 -23.09 8.24
C ILE A 119 12.23 -23.26 7.17
N LEU A 120 13.52 -23.31 7.55
CA LEU A 120 14.64 -23.47 6.64
C LEU A 120 14.48 -24.73 5.76
N SER A 121 14.17 -25.87 6.37
CA SER A 121 13.92 -27.12 5.63
C SER A 121 12.70 -27.01 4.71
N THR A 122 11.59 -26.44 5.18
CA THR A 122 10.36 -26.24 4.38
C THR A 122 10.58 -25.30 3.18
N LEU A 123 11.46 -24.31 3.34
CA LEU A 123 11.81 -23.34 2.30
C LEU A 123 13.04 -23.75 1.48
N ASN A 124 13.54 -24.98 1.64
CA ASN A 124 14.74 -25.49 0.98
C ASN A 124 15.96 -24.56 1.14
N TRP A 125 16.09 -23.92 2.31
CA TRP A 125 17.14 -22.95 2.64
C TRP A 125 17.18 -21.70 1.74
N ARG A 126 16.15 -21.49 0.91
CA ARG A 126 16.04 -20.33 0.00
C ARG A 126 15.55 -19.09 0.75
N MET A 127 16.38 -18.59 1.67
CA MET A 127 16.08 -17.43 2.51
C MET A 127 16.45 -16.10 1.84
N ARG A 128 17.35 -16.11 0.85
CA ARG A 128 17.64 -14.93 0.02
C ARG A 128 16.54 -14.74 -1.03
N SER A 129 15.35 -14.36 -0.58
CA SER A 129 14.22 -14.17 -1.47
C SER A 129 14.49 -13.05 -2.48
N ILE A 130 14.19 -13.33 -3.74
CA ILE A 130 14.09 -12.29 -4.76
C ILE A 130 12.81 -11.51 -4.48
N THR A 131 12.96 -10.20 -4.30
CA THR A 131 11.86 -9.31 -3.91
C THR A 131 11.62 -8.27 -5.00
N PRO A 132 10.43 -7.63 -5.05
CA PRO A 132 10.15 -6.59 -6.04
C PRO A 132 11.19 -5.46 -6.01
N PHE A 133 11.73 -5.14 -4.83
CA PHE A 133 12.78 -4.14 -4.66
C PHE A 133 14.02 -4.39 -5.53
N SER A 134 14.35 -5.64 -5.82
CA SER A 134 15.47 -6.01 -6.69
C SER A 134 15.26 -5.59 -8.15
N PHE A 135 14.01 -5.47 -8.59
CA PHE A 135 13.64 -5.10 -9.96
C PHE A 135 13.37 -3.61 -10.15
N VAL A 136 13.11 -2.87 -9.05
CA VAL A 136 12.84 -1.41 -9.12
C VAL A 136 13.96 -0.68 -9.85
N TYR A 137 15.22 -0.95 -9.51
CA TYR A 137 16.36 -0.31 -10.16
C TYR A 137 16.47 -0.68 -11.65
N PHE A 138 16.17 -1.93 -12.00
CA PHE A 138 16.16 -2.38 -13.38
C PHE A 138 15.14 -1.60 -14.22
N PHE A 139 13.89 -1.51 -13.77
CA PHE A 139 12.86 -0.77 -14.52
C PHE A 139 13.11 0.74 -14.56
N ILE A 140 13.60 1.34 -13.47
CA ILE A 140 14.01 2.75 -13.48
C ILE A 140 15.09 3.02 -14.53
N SER A 141 16.02 2.07 -14.74
CA SER A 141 17.05 2.22 -15.79
C SER A 141 16.50 2.19 -17.21
N LEU A 142 15.26 1.71 -17.41
CA LEU A 142 14.55 1.81 -18.70
C LEU A 142 13.95 3.20 -18.93
N PHE A 143 13.90 4.03 -17.88
CA PHE A 143 13.35 5.37 -17.97
C PHE A 143 14.46 6.37 -18.26
N GLU A 144 14.25 7.24 -19.25
CA GLU A 144 15.20 8.30 -19.61
C GLU A 144 15.13 9.51 -18.64
N LEU A 145 15.12 9.24 -17.33
CA LEU A 145 15.08 10.27 -16.30
C LEU A 145 16.46 10.91 -16.13
N LYS A 146 16.57 12.19 -16.49
CA LYS A 146 17.83 12.96 -16.38
C LYS A 146 18.07 13.53 -14.99
N ASP A 147 17.02 13.72 -14.21
CA ASP A 147 17.09 14.34 -12.88
C ASP A 147 17.21 13.25 -11.78
N PRO A 148 18.32 13.24 -11.02
CA PRO A 148 18.50 12.33 -9.89
C PRO A 148 17.44 12.48 -8.79
N ALA A 149 16.91 13.69 -8.57
CA ALA A 149 15.88 13.94 -7.55
C ALA A 149 14.55 13.29 -7.94
N LEU A 150 14.16 13.41 -9.22
CA LEU A 150 12.96 12.74 -9.75
C LEU A 150 13.10 11.22 -9.71
N THR A 151 14.28 10.71 -10.06
CA THR A 151 14.61 9.28 -9.97
C THR A 151 14.46 8.76 -8.54
N LYS A 152 14.97 9.53 -7.56
CA LYS A 152 14.84 9.20 -6.15
C LYS A 152 13.38 9.23 -5.69
N ALA A 153 12.62 10.26 -6.05
CA ALA A 153 11.20 10.37 -5.69
C ALA A 153 10.38 9.19 -6.23
N LEU A 154 10.61 8.81 -7.49
CA LEU A 154 9.94 7.66 -8.12
C LEU A 154 10.29 6.35 -7.41
N LYS A 155 11.58 6.14 -7.11
CA LYS A 155 12.06 4.97 -6.38
C LYS A 155 11.44 4.88 -4.98
N ASP A 156 11.44 5.99 -4.24
CA ASP A 156 10.93 6.04 -2.87
C ASP A 156 9.43 5.75 -2.86
N ARG A 157 8.66 6.35 -3.77
CA ARG A 157 7.22 6.09 -3.89
C ARG A 157 6.92 4.65 -4.30
N ALA A 158 7.62 4.11 -5.29
CA ALA A 158 7.45 2.70 -5.67
C ALA A 158 7.81 1.74 -4.53
N THR A 159 8.85 2.06 -3.75
CA THR A 159 9.25 1.28 -2.57
C THR A 159 8.15 1.27 -1.50
N GLU A 160 7.53 2.43 -1.25
CA GLU A 160 6.38 2.55 -0.35
C GLU A 160 5.21 1.68 -0.82
N LEU A 161 4.84 1.77 -2.10
CA LEU A 161 3.77 0.96 -2.68
C LEU A 161 4.04 -0.54 -2.59
N ILE A 162 5.29 -0.98 -2.78
CA ILE A 162 5.67 -2.39 -2.60
C ILE A 162 5.49 -2.82 -1.14
N PHE A 163 5.78 -1.95 -0.16
CA PHE A 163 5.58 -2.27 1.25
C PHE A 163 4.10 -2.42 1.62
N LYS A 164 3.21 -1.66 0.98
CA LYS A 164 1.75 -1.75 1.16
C LYS A 164 1.16 -2.96 0.43
N ALA A 165 1.64 -3.21 -0.79
CA ALA A 165 1.29 -4.38 -1.58
C ALA A 165 1.56 -5.71 -0.87
N ARG A 166 2.49 -5.72 0.07
CA ARG A 166 2.73 -6.83 0.99
C ARG A 166 1.48 -7.29 1.72
N ASP A 167 0.55 -6.40 2.04
CA ASP A 167 -0.62 -6.73 2.86
C ASP A 167 -1.79 -7.22 1.99
N GLU A 168 -1.77 -6.91 0.70
CA GLU A 168 -2.79 -7.31 -0.27
C GLU A 168 -2.60 -8.76 -0.74
N ILE A 169 -3.57 -9.63 -0.41
CA ILE A 169 -3.47 -11.06 -0.70
C ILE A 169 -3.52 -11.35 -2.20
N LYS A 170 -4.28 -10.56 -2.98
CA LYS A 170 -4.37 -10.72 -4.44
C LYS A 170 -2.99 -10.57 -5.09
N LEU A 171 -2.10 -9.76 -4.50
CA LEU A 171 -0.78 -9.50 -5.08
C LEU A 171 0.20 -10.67 -4.94
N LEU A 172 -0.10 -11.67 -4.10
CA LEU A 172 0.73 -12.87 -3.95
C LEU A 172 0.75 -13.78 -5.20
N GLU A 173 -0.21 -13.62 -6.13
CA GLU A 173 -0.25 -14.39 -7.37
C GLU A 173 0.77 -13.91 -8.42
N TYR A 174 1.27 -12.68 -8.27
CA TYR A 174 2.16 -12.06 -9.23
C TYR A 174 3.63 -12.26 -8.89
N LYS A 175 4.44 -12.36 -9.94
CA LYS A 175 5.90 -12.42 -9.81
C LYS A 175 6.44 -11.12 -9.19
N PRO A 176 7.54 -11.17 -8.43
CA PRO A 176 8.18 -9.97 -7.88
C PRO A 176 8.48 -8.88 -8.92
N SER A 177 8.88 -9.26 -10.13
CA SER A 177 9.11 -8.33 -11.24
C SER A 177 7.85 -7.59 -11.68
N ILE A 178 6.71 -8.31 -11.76
CA ILE A 178 5.41 -7.74 -12.12
C ILE A 178 4.95 -6.76 -11.04
N ILE A 179 5.06 -7.13 -9.75
CA ILE A 179 4.75 -6.25 -8.62
C ILE A 179 5.61 -4.97 -8.68
N ALA A 180 6.91 -5.08 -8.96
CA ALA A 180 7.80 -3.93 -9.06
C ALA A 180 7.43 -2.99 -10.23
N ALA A 181 7.11 -3.58 -11.39
CA ALA A 181 6.69 -2.84 -12.56
C ALA A 181 5.36 -2.11 -12.31
N SER A 182 4.36 -2.79 -11.76
CA SER A 182 3.06 -2.20 -11.40
C SER A 182 3.22 -1.08 -10.37
N ALA A 183 4.06 -1.25 -9.34
CA ALA A 183 4.32 -0.23 -8.34
C ALA A 183 4.97 1.03 -8.96
N LEU A 184 5.89 0.84 -9.91
CA LEU A 184 6.48 1.95 -10.66
C LEU A 184 5.49 2.65 -11.57
N LEU A 185 4.56 1.91 -12.19
CA LEU A 185 3.50 2.51 -12.97
C LEU A 185 2.57 3.37 -12.10
N CYS A 186 2.09 2.85 -10.96
CA CYS A 186 1.28 3.62 -10.01
C CYS A 186 2.04 4.88 -9.52
N ALA A 187 3.30 4.72 -9.11
CA ALA A 187 4.13 5.84 -8.68
C ALA A 187 4.35 6.88 -9.80
N SER A 188 4.55 6.43 -11.04
CA SER A 188 4.73 7.31 -12.20
C SER A 188 3.44 8.03 -12.61
N TYR A 189 2.28 7.39 -12.41
CA TYR A 189 0.99 8.00 -12.67
C TYR A 189 0.73 9.16 -11.70
N GLU A 190 1.05 8.98 -10.42
CA GLU A 190 0.93 10.03 -9.40
C GLU A 190 1.92 11.18 -9.60
N LEU A 191 3.19 10.88 -9.85
CA LEU A 191 4.27 11.87 -9.88
C LEU A 191 4.45 12.54 -11.25
N PHE A 192 4.16 11.81 -12.34
CA PHE A 192 4.45 12.22 -13.71
C PHE A 192 3.29 11.90 -14.68
N PRO A 193 2.06 12.38 -14.43
CA PRO A 193 0.88 12.00 -15.21
C PRO A 193 1.02 12.29 -16.71
N LEU A 194 1.75 13.35 -17.09
CA LEU A 194 2.01 13.70 -18.49
C LEU A 194 2.97 12.75 -19.20
N GLN A 195 3.83 12.04 -18.46
CA GLN A 195 4.82 11.11 -18.99
C GLN A 195 4.43 9.64 -18.75
N PHE A 196 3.32 9.38 -18.06
CA PHE A 196 2.84 8.04 -17.73
C PHE A 196 2.80 7.10 -18.94
N SER A 197 2.29 7.56 -20.08
CA SER A 197 2.24 6.77 -21.32
C SER A 197 3.62 6.29 -21.77
N SER A 198 4.66 7.09 -21.58
CA SER A 198 6.04 6.74 -21.91
C SER A 198 6.60 5.69 -20.93
N PHE A 199 6.36 5.85 -19.63
CA PHE A 199 6.74 4.85 -18.62
C PHE A 199 6.06 3.50 -18.87
N LYS A 200 4.76 3.53 -19.18
CA LYS A 200 3.97 2.34 -19.52
C LYS A 200 4.52 1.67 -20.78
N ALA A 201 4.78 2.42 -21.85
CA ALA A 201 5.37 1.87 -23.07
C ALA A 201 6.75 1.26 -22.81
N ALA A 202 7.61 1.91 -22.02
CA ALA A 202 8.94 1.41 -21.70
C ALA A 202 8.89 0.07 -20.94
N ILE A 203 8.07 -0.03 -19.87
CA ILE A 203 7.87 -1.29 -19.14
C ILE A 203 7.25 -2.34 -20.06
N SER A 204 6.22 -1.99 -20.84
CA SER A 204 5.54 -2.93 -21.72
C SER A 204 6.44 -3.44 -22.85
N SER A 205 7.48 -2.70 -23.25
CA SER A 205 8.45 -3.15 -24.24
C SER A 205 9.47 -4.16 -23.70
N CYS A 206 9.52 -4.38 -22.38
CA CYS A 206 10.46 -5.29 -21.75
C CYS A 206 10.13 -6.76 -22.05
N GLU A 207 11.08 -7.51 -22.62
CA GLU A 207 10.90 -8.91 -23.04
C GLU A 207 10.51 -9.87 -21.91
N TYR A 208 10.86 -9.53 -20.66
CA TYR A 208 10.60 -10.37 -19.49
C TYR A 208 9.18 -10.19 -18.92
N ILE A 209 8.41 -9.22 -19.41
CA ILE A 209 7.12 -8.82 -18.83
C ILE A 209 5.95 -9.38 -19.63
N ASN A 210 5.10 -10.15 -18.95
CA ASN A 210 3.80 -10.54 -19.48
C ASN A 210 2.80 -9.38 -19.32
N GLN A 211 2.22 -8.91 -20.43
CA GLN A 211 1.32 -7.76 -20.43
C GLN A 211 0.03 -7.98 -19.65
N GLU A 212 -0.55 -9.18 -19.72
CA GLU A 212 -1.79 -9.51 -19.03
C GLU A 212 -1.58 -9.47 -17.52
N SER A 213 -0.52 -10.14 -17.04
CA SER A 213 -0.13 -10.11 -15.62
C SER A 213 0.20 -8.70 -15.15
N LEU A 214 0.89 -7.91 -15.96
CA LEU A 214 1.20 -6.50 -15.65
C LEU A 214 -0.07 -5.67 -15.47
N ASN A 215 -1.01 -5.75 -16.41
CA ASN A 215 -2.24 -4.98 -16.36
C ASN A 215 -3.10 -5.39 -15.17
N ASN A 216 -3.26 -6.69 -14.91
CA ASN A 216 -4.04 -7.18 -13.77
C ASN A 216 -3.41 -6.76 -12.44
N CYS A 217 -2.09 -6.94 -12.28
CA CYS A 217 -1.38 -6.51 -11.08
C CYS A 217 -1.42 -4.98 -10.89
N TYR A 218 -1.32 -4.22 -11.98
CA TYR A 218 -1.44 -2.76 -11.96
C TYR A 218 -2.82 -2.34 -11.45
N HIS A 219 -3.90 -2.96 -11.94
CA HIS A 219 -5.26 -2.65 -11.47
C HIS A 219 -5.46 -2.98 -9.98
N VAL A 220 -4.94 -4.11 -9.51
CA VAL A 220 -5.00 -4.45 -8.08
C VAL A 220 -4.24 -3.42 -7.23
N MET A 221 -3.05 -2.98 -7.68
CA MET A 221 -2.29 -1.94 -6.98
C MET A 221 -2.97 -0.56 -7.05
N GLU A 222 -3.59 -0.23 -8.18
CA GLU A 222 -4.34 1.01 -8.36
C GLU A 222 -5.54 1.07 -7.41
N GLU A 223 -6.32 -0.03 -7.30
CA GLU A 223 -7.40 -0.16 -6.31
C GLU A 223 -6.89 0.04 -4.87
N MET A 224 -5.76 -0.59 -4.53
CA MET A 224 -5.11 -0.44 -3.22
C MET A 224 -4.77 1.03 -2.94
N VAL A 225 -4.17 1.73 -3.90
CA VAL A 225 -3.81 3.15 -3.77
C VAL A 225 -5.04 4.05 -3.62
N THR A 226 -6.11 3.79 -4.38
CA THR A 226 -7.34 4.61 -4.28
C THR A 226 -8.02 4.45 -2.92
N ASN A 227 -8.04 3.23 -2.37
CA ASN A 227 -8.65 2.96 -1.06
C ASN A 227 -7.90 3.68 0.07
N GLU A 228 -6.58 3.84 -0.05
CA GLU A 228 -5.78 4.62 0.93
C GLU A 228 -6.18 6.09 0.97
N TRP A 229 -6.47 6.68 -0.19
CA TRP A 229 -6.92 8.08 -0.26
C TRP A 229 -8.27 8.25 0.44
N ASP A 230 -9.20 7.32 0.23
CA ASP A 230 -10.53 7.37 0.86
C ASP A 230 -10.44 7.24 2.40
N GLU A 231 -9.63 6.31 2.92
CA GLU A 231 -9.40 6.18 4.38
C GLU A 231 -8.71 7.41 4.97
N SER A 232 -7.70 7.96 4.28
CA SER A 232 -7.01 9.17 4.75
C SER A 232 -7.88 10.43 4.75
N ILE A 233 -8.79 10.55 3.77
CA ILE A 233 -9.79 11.64 3.70
C ILE A 233 -10.80 11.47 4.84
N PHE A 234 -11.22 10.23 5.12
CA PHE A 234 -12.13 9.93 6.22
C PHE A 234 -11.50 10.27 7.57
N ASP A 235 -10.26 9.85 7.83
CA ASP A 235 -9.53 10.18 9.06
C ASP A 235 -9.29 11.68 9.24
N ALA A 236 -8.98 12.40 8.15
CA ALA A 236 -8.86 13.85 8.18
C ALA A 236 -10.21 14.54 8.49
N ALA A 237 -11.31 14.04 7.92
CA ALA A 237 -12.65 14.54 8.18
C ALA A 237 -13.09 14.27 9.64
N VAL A 238 -12.84 13.07 10.16
CA VAL A 238 -13.15 12.70 11.55
C VAL A 238 -12.28 13.48 12.53
N SER A 239 -10.98 13.66 12.24
CA SER A 239 -10.08 14.48 13.06
C SER A 239 -10.47 15.95 13.08
N SER A 240 -11.06 16.47 12.00
CA SER A 240 -11.53 17.87 11.92
C SER A 240 -12.84 18.14 12.69
N THR A 241 -13.52 17.12 13.23
CA THR A 241 -14.77 17.30 14.00
C THR A 241 -14.57 17.39 15.52
N LYS A 242 -13.34 17.25 16.03
CA LYS A 242 -13.03 17.48 17.45
C LYS A 242 -12.72 18.95 17.72
N THR A 243 -13.70 19.83 17.55
CA THR A 243 -13.69 21.11 18.27
C THR A 243 -14.05 20.86 19.74
N PRO A 244 -13.38 21.50 20.72
CA PRO A 244 -13.75 21.35 22.11
C PRO A 244 -15.17 21.90 22.30
N ILE A 245 -16.00 21.12 23.01
CA ILE A 245 -17.34 21.52 23.43
C ILE A 245 -17.23 22.87 24.15
N CYS A 246 -17.63 23.94 23.49
CA CYS A 246 -17.85 25.23 24.15
C CYS A 246 -19.07 25.08 25.04
N VAL A 247 -18.82 24.95 26.34
CA VAL A 247 -19.83 25.02 27.40
C VAL A 247 -20.41 26.43 27.41
N LEU A 248 -21.64 26.57 26.90
CA LEU A 248 -22.54 27.68 27.23
C LEU A 248 -24.00 27.21 27.08
N ASP A 249 -24.49 26.69 28.21
CA ASP A 249 -25.80 26.92 28.84
C ASP A 249 -27.11 26.92 28.01
N ARG A 250 -27.93 25.93 28.36
CA ARG A 250 -29.15 26.12 29.19
C ARG A 250 -30.48 26.52 28.51
N HIS A 251 -31.34 25.51 28.50
CA HIS A 251 -32.81 25.51 28.54
C HIS A 251 -33.60 25.98 27.30
N TYR A 252 -34.22 25.00 26.62
CA TYR A 252 -35.66 25.06 26.44
C TYR A 252 -36.25 23.64 26.44
N LYS A 253 -37.06 23.35 27.46
CA LYS A 253 -37.94 22.18 27.51
C LYS A 253 -39.02 22.36 26.45
N ASN A 254 -39.38 21.29 25.75
CA ASN A 254 -40.79 20.94 25.66
C ASN A 254 -40.95 19.42 25.68
N SER A 255 -41.80 19.03 26.61
CA SER A 255 -42.24 17.70 26.99
C SER A 255 -43.33 17.15 26.07
N VAL A 256 -43.74 15.92 26.38
CA VAL A 256 -44.93 15.14 25.94
C VAL A 256 -44.55 14.10 24.89
N SER A 257 -44.81 12.80 25.03
CA SER A 257 -45.40 11.96 26.09
C SER A 257 -45.12 10.49 25.73
N GLU A 258 -45.28 9.63 26.72
CA GLU A 258 -44.99 8.20 26.79
C GLU A 258 -45.74 7.30 25.78
N LYS A 259 -44.99 6.28 25.32
CA LYS A 259 -45.29 4.83 25.20
C LYS A 259 -46.75 4.39 24.93
N SER A 260 -46.92 3.54 23.90
CA SER A 260 -47.30 2.14 24.11
C SER A 260 -47.30 1.30 22.81
N ASN A 261 -47.05 0.01 23.03
CA ASN A 261 -46.85 -1.10 22.12
C ASN A 261 -48.05 -1.36 21.17
N THR A 262 -47.80 -1.95 19.99
CA THR A 262 -48.11 -3.37 19.66
C THR A 262 -48.08 -3.62 18.16
N ALA A 263 -47.69 -4.86 17.82
CA ALA A 263 -47.58 -5.42 16.48
C ALA A 263 -48.95 -5.73 15.84
N ASN A 264 -49.02 -5.68 14.50
CA ASN A 264 -49.29 -6.84 13.63
C ASN A 264 -49.67 -6.41 12.21
N THR A 265 -48.84 -6.87 11.27
CA THR A 265 -49.14 -7.60 10.04
C THR A 265 -50.51 -7.44 9.35
N LEU A 266 -50.45 -7.14 8.04
CA LEU A 266 -50.97 -7.93 6.90
C LEU A 266 -51.48 -7.01 5.78
N GLU A 267 -50.90 -7.23 4.59
CA GLU A 267 -51.57 -7.37 3.28
C GLU A 267 -52.46 -6.23 2.76
N ALA A 268 -52.56 -5.94 1.47
CA ALA A 268 -51.94 -6.44 0.26
C ALA A 268 -52.27 -5.42 -0.86
N ALA A 269 -51.69 -5.69 -2.02
CA ALA A 269 -52.32 -5.53 -3.33
C ALA A 269 -52.08 -4.24 -4.15
N ILE A 270 -51.20 -4.43 -5.13
CA ILE A 270 -51.48 -4.31 -6.58
C ILE A 270 -51.88 -2.91 -7.09
N LYS A 271 -50.94 -2.23 -7.77
CA LYS A 271 -51.04 -1.88 -9.20
C LYS A 271 -49.86 -1.01 -9.65
N GLN A 272 -49.03 -1.54 -10.54
CA GLN A 272 -48.56 -0.74 -11.68
C GLN A 272 -49.70 -0.70 -12.71
N PRO A 273 -49.80 0.38 -13.52
CA PRO A 273 -49.19 0.26 -14.85
C PRO A 273 -48.59 1.56 -15.41
N ARG A 274 -47.54 1.34 -16.23
CA ARG A 274 -47.26 1.99 -17.53
C ARG A 274 -47.02 3.50 -17.56
N GLY A 275 -45.75 3.84 -17.76
CA GLY A 275 -45.27 4.42 -19.01
C GLY A 275 -45.71 5.84 -19.35
N HIS A 276 -44.76 6.78 -19.26
CA HIS A 276 -44.62 7.84 -20.27
C HIS A 276 -43.15 8.30 -20.32
N GLU A 277 -42.54 8.12 -21.48
CA GLU A 277 -41.32 8.81 -21.87
C GLU A 277 -41.53 10.32 -21.78
N ASN A 278 -40.56 11.05 -21.23
CA ASN A 278 -40.36 12.46 -21.57
C ASN A 278 -38.88 12.83 -21.47
N LYS A 279 -38.30 13.03 -22.66
CA LYS A 279 -37.07 13.80 -22.89
C LYS A 279 -37.24 15.19 -22.28
N ALA A 280 -36.50 15.52 -21.22
CA ALA A 280 -36.03 16.88 -20.92
C ALA A 280 -35.27 16.93 -19.60
N GLN A 281 -33.97 16.60 -19.59
CA GLN A 281 -33.01 17.11 -18.62
C GLN A 281 -31.58 16.82 -19.08
N ARG A 282 -31.22 17.44 -20.21
CA ARG A 282 -29.84 17.65 -20.66
C ARG A 282 -29.69 19.15 -20.92
N SER A 283 -29.54 19.93 -19.86
CA SER A 283 -29.14 21.34 -19.95
C SER A 283 -29.01 21.97 -18.56
N GLN A 284 -28.05 21.49 -17.76
CA GLN A 284 -27.63 22.27 -16.58
C GLN A 284 -26.18 22.01 -16.17
N ILE A 285 -25.25 22.09 -17.12
CA ILE A 285 -23.82 22.42 -16.86
C ILE A 285 -23.33 23.30 -18.01
N GLN A 286 -23.89 24.50 -18.15
CA GLN A 286 -23.26 25.55 -18.99
C GLN A 286 -23.80 26.94 -18.62
N HIS A 287 -23.52 27.36 -17.40
CA HIS A 287 -23.67 28.76 -17.01
C HIS A 287 -22.75 29.02 -15.81
N LEU A 288 -21.49 29.41 -16.05
CA LEU A 288 -20.60 30.18 -15.16
C LEU A 288 -19.20 30.40 -15.76
N ALA A 289 -19.09 30.49 -17.10
CA ALA A 289 -17.84 30.86 -17.77
C ALA A 289 -18.08 31.95 -18.82
N SER A 290 -18.57 33.11 -18.38
CA SER A 290 -18.45 34.38 -19.11
C SER A 290 -19.10 35.49 -18.28
N HIS A 291 -18.32 36.26 -17.51
CA HIS A 291 -18.50 37.71 -17.25
C HIS A 291 -17.66 38.15 -16.04
N SER A 292 -16.41 38.51 -16.28
CA SER A 292 -15.73 39.63 -15.60
C SER A 292 -14.36 39.94 -16.22
N GLN A 293 -14.31 40.02 -17.56
CA GLN A 293 -13.41 40.98 -18.20
C GLN A 293 -14.20 42.29 -18.37
N SER A 294 -13.75 43.34 -17.67
CA SER A 294 -13.87 44.77 -18.01
C SER A 294 -14.15 45.60 -16.77
N LEU A 295 -13.11 46.32 -16.32
CA LEU A 295 -13.09 47.66 -15.72
C LEU A 295 -11.71 47.78 -15.05
N GLY A 296 -10.79 48.66 -15.41
CA GLY A 296 -10.79 49.80 -16.30
C GLY A 296 -9.55 50.63 -15.97
N LYS A 297 -8.68 50.81 -16.97
CA LYS A 297 -7.77 51.94 -17.22
C LYS A 297 -7.26 52.79 -16.02
N GLY A 298 -5.93 52.72 -15.83
CA GLY A 298 -5.05 53.87 -16.10
C GLY A 298 -4.40 54.59 -14.90
N ARG A 299 -3.05 54.60 -14.86
CA ARG A 299 -2.22 55.81 -15.06
C ARG A 299 -0.72 55.45 -15.05
N ARG A 300 -0.01 56.04 -16.02
CA ARG A 300 1.46 56.04 -16.17
C ARG A 300 2.10 56.89 -15.07
N THR A 301 3.28 56.48 -14.60
CA THR A 301 4.46 57.35 -14.50
C THR A 301 5.73 56.54 -14.77
N LYS A 302 6.60 57.12 -15.60
CA LYS A 302 7.93 56.66 -16.00
C LYS A 302 8.91 56.80 -14.84
N TYR A 303 9.98 55.99 -14.78
CA TYR A 303 11.37 56.45 -14.68
C TYR A 303 12.33 55.40 -15.25
N ASP A 304 13.36 55.92 -15.91
CA ASP A 304 14.35 55.26 -16.77
C ASP A 304 15.58 54.74 -16.00
N LEU A 305 16.19 53.69 -16.58
CA LEU A 305 17.61 53.36 -16.74
C LEU A 305 18.64 53.83 -15.69
N SER A 306 19.36 52.87 -15.09
CA SER A 306 20.79 52.58 -15.36
C SER A 306 21.53 52.00 -14.13
N ALA A 307 22.62 51.29 -14.43
CA ALA A 307 23.76 50.93 -13.56
C ALA A 307 23.70 49.61 -12.75
N ALA A 308 24.24 48.54 -13.37
CA ALA A 308 25.29 47.73 -12.74
C ALA A 308 26.66 48.45 -12.97
N PRO A 309 27.83 48.03 -12.43
CA PRO A 309 28.15 46.91 -11.53
C PRO A 309 29.10 47.30 -10.37
N LYS A 310 29.46 46.36 -9.48
CA LYS A 310 30.87 46.15 -9.04
C LYS A 310 31.07 44.89 -8.18
N ARG A 311 32.06 44.10 -8.62
CA ARG A 311 32.82 43.11 -7.86
C ARG A 311 33.37 43.73 -6.56
N ILE A 312 33.37 42.96 -5.47
CA ILE A 312 34.42 43.02 -4.45
C ILE A 312 34.89 41.58 -4.18
N THR A 313 36.16 41.37 -4.47
CA THR A 313 37.03 40.30 -3.99
C THR A 313 37.56 40.64 -2.60
N ARG A 314 37.70 39.63 -1.72
CA ARG A 314 38.93 39.24 -0.97
C ARG A 314 38.68 38.82 0.49
N ASN A 315 39.36 37.71 0.82
CA ASN A 315 40.00 37.32 2.09
C ASN A 315 39.04 37.04 3.26
N GLU A 316 39.13 35.93 3.99
CA GLU A 316 40.25 35.06 4.37
C GLU A 316 39.88 33.56 4.29
#